data_AF-A0A956B7J2-F1
#
_entry.id   AF-A0A956B7J2-F1
#
_cell.length_a   1.000
_cell.length_b   1.000
_cell.length_c   1.000
_cell.angle_alpha   90.00
_cell.angle_beta   90.00
_cell.angle_gamma   90.00
#
_symmetry.space_group_name_H-M   'P 1'
#
loop_
_entity.id
_entity.type
_entity.pdbx_description
1 polymer ?
#
loop_
_entity_poly.entity_id
_entity_poly.type
_entity_poly.pdbx_seq_one_letter_code
_entity_poly.pdbx_strand_id
1 'polypeptide(L)'
;TLRTREDGEDVLIEIEDDGCGMNDEVQARCFDPFYTTKEVGRGTGQGLALVHAVVVEQHGGRIDVRSAPGEGTTFSLWIPVATVHEAVA
;
A
#
# COMPACT_ATOMS: atom_id res chain seq x y z
N THR A 1 -3.28 12.39 -4.96
CA THR A 1 -4.27 11.87 -5.93
C THR A 1 -4.68 10.46 -5.57
N LEU A 2 -5.96 10.10 -5.75
CA LEU A 2 -6.45 8.72 -5.61
C LEU A 2 -7.09 8.29 -6.94
N ARG A 3 -6.80 7.06 -7.38
CA ARG A 3 -7.39 6.46 -8.58
C ARG A 3 -7.78 5.02 -8.30
N THR A 4 -8.85 4.55 -8.92
CA THR A 4 -9.27 3.15 -8.88
C THR A 4 -9.62 2.68 -10.28
N ARG A 5 -9.32 1.42 -10.60
CA ARG A 5 -9.75 0.76 -11.84
C ARG A 5 -9.83 -0.74 -11.65
N GLU A 6 -10.60 -1.40 -12.51
CA GLU A 6 -10.47 -2.84 -12.72
C GLU A 6 -9.15 -3.13 -13.45
N ASP A 7 -8.47 -4.20 -13.04
CA ASP A 7 -7.22 -4.69 -13.62
C ASP A 7 -7.24 -6.23 -13.63
N GLY A 8 -7.84 -6.81 -14.66
CA GLY A 8 -8.08 -8.25 -14.73
C GLY A 8 -9.11 -8.71 -13.68
N GLU A 9 -8.72 -9.63 -12.82
CA GLU A 9 -9.55 -10.14 -11.70
C GLU A 9 -9.38 -9.32 -10.41
N ASP A 10 -8.55 -8.27 -10.44
CA ASP A 10 -8.29 -7.39 -9.31
C ASP A 10 -8.94 -6.01 -9.50
N VAL A 11 -9.18 -5.31 -8.39
CA VAL A 11 -9.28 -3.84 -8.38
C VAL A 11 -7.92 -3.28 -8.02
N LEU A 12 -7.41 -2.40 -8.86
CA LEU A 12 -6.23 -1.59 -8.57
C LEU A 12 -6.63 -0.26 -7.95
N ILE A 13 -6.06 0.03 -6.78
CA ILE A 13 -6.15 1.30 -6.07
C ILE A 13 -4.76 1.94 -6.09
N GLU A 14 -4.67 3.15 -6.64
CA GLU A 14 -3.43 3.94 -6.65
C GLU A 14 -3.59 5.17 -5.77
N ILE A 15 -2.66 5.33 -4.83
CA ILE A 15 -2.54 6.50 -3.96
C ILE A 15 -1.21 7.17 -4.26
N GLU A 16 -1.27 8.40 -4.73
CA GLU A 16 -0.12 9.22 -5.08
C GLU A 16 -0.09 10.47 -4.19
N ASP A 17 1.06 10.77 -3.59
CA ASP A 17 1.33 12.03 -2.91
C ASP A 17 2.46 12.80 -3.58
N ASP A 18 2.53 14.09 -3.30
CA ASP A 18 3.55 15.04 -3.75
C ASP A 18 4.56 15.39 -2.64
N GLY A 19 4.73 14.48 -1.68
CA GLY A 19 5.61 14.65 -0.54
C GLY A 19 7.10 14.50 -0.86
N CYS A 20 7.92 14.32 0.18
CA CYS A 20 9.37 14.24 0.01
C CYS A 20 9.87 12.93 -0.60
N GLY A 21 9.01 11.91 -0.74
CA GLY A 21 9.40 10.57 -1.18
C GLY A 21 10.35 9.85 -0.22
N MET A 22 10.82 8.69 -0.66
CA MET A 22 11.69 7.79 0.09
C MET A 22 12.93 7.46 -0.76
N ASN A 23 14.07 7.26 -0.09
CA ASN A 23 15.22 6.62 -0.70
C ASN A 23 15.10 5.09 -0.59
N ASP A 24 15.99 4.36 -1.27
CA ASP A 24 15.98 2.89 -1.30
C ASP A 24 16.02 2.26 0.10
N GLU A 25 16.79 2.82 1.03
CA GLU A 25 16.91 2.31 2.40
C GLU A 25 15.60 2.43 3.19
N VAL A 26 14.92 3.58 3.07
CA VAL A 26 13.63 3.82 3.73
C VAL A 26 12.56 2.96 3.06
N GLN A 27 12.53 2.88 1.73
CA GLN A 27 11.56 2.10 0.98
C GLN A 27 11.69 0.60 1.28
N ALA A 28 12.90 0.07 1.41
CA ALA A 28 13.13 -1.34 1.76
C ALA A 28 12.56 -1.72 3.14
N ARG A 29 12.37 -0.74 4.02
CA ARG A 29 11.93 -0.93 5.41
C ARG A 29 10.57 -0.31 5.70
N CYS A 30 9.93 0.34 4.73
CA CYS A 30 8.73 1.16 5.01
C CYS A 30 7.54 0.33 5.50
N PHE A 31 7.54 -0.98 5.23
CA PHE A 31 6.55 -1.93 5.73
C PHE A 31 6.95 -2.64 7.04
N ASP A 32 8.17 -2.41 7.55
CA ASP A 32 8.62 -2.97 8.83
C ASP A 32 7.75 -2.41 9.96
N PRO A 33 7.19 -3.26 10.84
CA PRO A 33 6.47 -2.81 12.01
C PRO A 33 7.31 -1.85 12.86
N PHE A 34 6.70 -0.73 13.26
CA PHE A 34 7.31 0.32 14.10
C PHE A 34 8.43 1.12 13.43
N TYR A 35 8.77 0.87 12.17
CA TYR A 35 9.74 1.69 11.46
C TYR A 35 9.14 3.06 11.10
N THR A 36 9.88 4.13 11.41
CA THR A 36 9.50 5.48 11.01
C THR A 36 10.72 6.38 10.91
N THR A 37 10.70 7.29 9.94
CA THR A 37 11.67 8.40 9.80
C THR A 37 11.23 9.66 10.55
N LYS A 38 10.02 9.64 11.13
CA LYS A 38 9.48 10.76 11.90
C LYS A 38 10.20 10.88 13.25
N GLU A 39 10.22 12.11 13.77
CA GLU A 39 10.73 12.37 15.11
C GLU A 39 9.98 11.58 16.19
N VAL A 40 10.64 11.37 17.32
CA VAL A 40 10.07 10.68 18.48
C VAL A 40 8.74 11.33 18.88
N GLY A 41 7.70 10.49 18.99
CA GLY A 41 6.35 10.92 19.37
C GLY A 41 5.48 11.46 18.22
N ARG A 42 5.97 11.52 16.98
CA ARG A 42 5.20 12.00 15.81
C ARG A 42 4.56 10.89 14.96
N GLY A 43 4.73 9.63 15.35
CA GLY A 43 4.12 8.48 14.67
C GLY A 43 4.55 7.16 15.31
N THR A 44 3.72 6.13 15.14
CA THR A 44 3.99 4.79 15.66
C THR A 44 4.74 3.90 14.67
N GLY A 45 4.82 4.28 13.39
CA GLY A 45 5.39 3.43 12.34
C GLY A 45 4.56 2.18 12.03
N GLN A 46 3.26 2.16 12.35
CA GLN A 46 2.42 0.96 12.20
C GLN A 46 1.55 0.96 10.93
N GLY A 47 1.34 2.11 10.31
CA GLY A 47 0.35 2.26 9.24
C GLY A 47 0.61 1.33 8.05
N LEU A 48 1.82 1.36 7.48
CA LEU A 48 2.16 0.55 6.31
C LEU A 48 2.25 -0.94 6.63
N ALA A 49 2.75 -1.31 7.82
CA ALA A 49 2.73 -2.70 8.27
C ALA A 49 1.29 -3.26 8.34
N LEU A 50 0.34 -2.46 8.84
CA LEU A 50 -1.07 -2.84 8.85
C LEU A 50 -1.65 -2.95 7.44
N VAL A 51 -1.31 -2.03 6.54
CA VAL A 51 -1.74 -2.10 5.12
C VAL A 51 -1.23 -3.38 4.48
N HIS A 52 0.02 -3.77 4.71
CA HIS A 52 0.55 -5.04 4.22
C HIS A 52 -0.24 -6.24 4.74
N ALA A 53 -0.48 -6.30 6.06
CA ALA A 53 -1.26 -7.39 6.66
C ALA A 53 -2.69 -7.46 6.10
N VAL A 54 -3.36 -6.32 5.95
CA VAL A 54 -4.73 -6.27 5.43
C VAL A 54 -4.75 -6.69 3.95
N VAL A 55 -3.94 -6.07 3.10
CA VAL A 55 -4.03 -6.26 1.64
C VAL A 55 -3.47 -7.63 1.26
N VAL A 56 -2.27 -7.97 1.72
CA VAL A 56 -1.56 -9.17 1.28
C VAL A 56 -2.04 -10.40 2.05
N GLU A 57 -2.02 -10.34 3.40
CA GLU A 57 -2.30 -11.53 4.21
C GLU A 57 -3.80 -11.84 4.31
N GLN A 58 -4.66 -10.83 4.50
CA GLN A 58 -6.10 -11.05 4.69
C GLN A 58 -6.89 -11.11 3.38
N HIS A 59 -6.55 -10.27 2.40
CA HIS A 59 -7.28 -10.19 1.14
C HIS A 59 -6.61 -10.93 -0.03
N GLY A 60 -5.40 -11.50 0.18
CA GLY A 60 -4.68 -12.20 -0.89
C GLY A 60 -4.23 -11.30 -2.03
N GLY A 61 -4.13 -9.99 -1.77
CA GLY A 61 -3.72 -8.98 -2.73
C GLY A 61 -2.21 -8.79 -2.82
N ARG A 62 -1.81 -7.75 -3.55
CA ARG A 62 -0.40 -7.33 -3.65
C ARG A 62 -0.27 -5.82 -3.52
N ILE A 63 0.88 -5.37 -3.07
CA ILE A 63 1.23 -3.95 -2.96
C ILE A 63 2.54 -3.73 -3.73
N ASP A 64 2.58 -2.65 -4.49
CA ASP A 64 3.81 -2.08 -5.05
C ASP A 64 3.97 -0.64 -4.54
N VAL A 65 5.21 -0.18 -4.46
CA VAL A 65 5.54 1.20 -4.08
C VAL A 65 6.62 1.74 -5.01
N ARG A 66 6.33 2.91 -5.58
CA ARG A 66 7.28 3.70 -6.37
C ARG A 66 7.48 5.03 -5.66
N SER A 67 8.73 5.32 -5.29
CA SER A 67 9.09 6.54 -4.58
C SER A 67 10.51 6.94 -4.94
N ALA A 68 10.77 8.24 -4.96
CA ALA A 68 12.12 8.79 -5.07
C ALA A 68 12.19 10.12 -4.30
N PRO A 69 13.37 10.50 -3.77
CA PRO A 69 13.53 11.76 -3.05
C PRO A 69 13.12 12.97 -3.90
N GLY A 70 12.13 13.74 -3.41
CA GLY A 70 11.60 14.93 -4.06
C GLY A 70 10.53 14.67 -5.13
N GLU A 71 10.19 13.41 -5.39
CA GLU A 71 9.18 13.03 -6.41
C GLU A 71 7.86 12.52 -5.81
N GLY A 72 7.75 12.50 -4.48
CA GLY A 72 6.59 11.94 -3.78
C GLY A 72 6.58 10.42 -3.74
N THR A 73 5.41 9.85 -3.52
CA THR A 73 5.23 8.39 -3.44
C THR A 73 3.95 7.97 -4.13
N THR A 74 4.00 6.87 -4.88
CA THR A 74 2.83 6.15 -5.39
C THR A 74 2.79 4.76 -4.78
N PHE A 75 1.71 4.46 -4.06
CA PHE A 75 1.35 3.10 -3.65
C PHE A 75 0.32 2.54 -4.62
N SER A 76 0.56 1.34 -5.12
CA SER A 76 -0.36 0.60 -5.98
C SER A 76 -0.79 -0.68 -5.26
N LEU A 77 -2.09 -0.82 -5.01
CA LEU A 77 -2.67 -1.95 -4.29
C LEU A 77 -3.60 -2.69 -5.22
N TRP A 78 -3.39 -4.00 -5.40
CA TRP A 78 -4.31 -4.86 -6.13
C TRP A 78 -5.02 -5.77 -5.14
N ILE A 79 -6.34 -5.75 -5.19
CA ILE A 79 -7.21 -6.55 -4.32
C ILE A 79 -8.08 -7.44 -5.23
N PRO A 80 -8.02 -8.77 -5.07
CA PRO A 80 -8.86 -9.68 -5.83
C PRO A 80 -10.35 -9.37 -5.63
N VAL A 81 -11.08 -9.28 -6.74
CA VAL A 81 -12.53 -9.19 -6.70
C VAL A 81 -13.07 -10.60 -6.72
N ALA A 82 -13.64 -11.06 -5.61
CA ALA A 82 -14.34 -12.33 -5.62
C ALA A 82 -15.48 -12.26 -6.66
N THR A 83 -15.44 -13.12 -7.68
CA THR A 83 -16.64 -13.46 -8.44
C THR A 83 -17.70 -13.86 -7.42
N VAL A 84 -18.82 -13.13 -7.40
CA VAL A 84 -19.95 -13.41 -6.52
C VAL A 84 -20.23 -14.91 -6.59
N HIS A 85 -20.03 -15.62 -5.48
CA HIS A 85 -20.33 -17.04 -5.41
C HIS A 85 -21.83 -17.16 -5.68
N GLU A 86 -22.23 -17.93 -6.70
CA GLU A 86 -23.63 -18.26 -6.91
C GLU A 86 -24.19 -18.77 -5.58
N ALA A 87 -25.24 -18.11 -5.10
CA ALA A 87 -25.99 -18.59 -3.95
C ALA A 87 -26.47 -19.99 -4.31
N VAL A 88 -25.92 -21.01 -3.63
CA VAL A 88 -26.43 -22.38 -3.74
C VAL A 88 -27.87 -22.35 -3.25
N ALA A 89 -28.79 -22.73 -4.14
CA ALA A 89 -30.22 -22.82 -3.90
C ALA A 89 -30.58 -23.84 -2.81
#